data_AF-V5W570-F1
#
_entry.id   AF-V5W570-F1
#
_cell.length_a   1.000
_cell.length_b   1.000
_cell.length_c   1.000
_cell.angle_alpha   90.00
_cell.angle_beta   90.00
_cell.angle_gamma   90.00
#
_symmetry.space_group_name_H-M   'P 1'
#
loop_
_entity.id
_entity.type
_entity.pdbx_description
1 polymer ?
#
loop_
_entity_poly.entity_id
_entity_poly.type
_entity_poly.pdbx_seq_one_letter_code
_entity_poly.pdbx_strand_id
1 'polypeptide(L)'
;PGDLVLYSNLIELSRKLCDYSKAISIFSRLKRSGFTPDLVAYNAMINVFGKAKLFREARSLISEMRTAGVMPNTASYSTLLTMYVENKKFLEALSVFSEMREIKCLLDLTTCNIMIDVYGQLGMAKEADKLFWGMRKMGIEPNVVSYNTLLRVYGDAELFGEAIHLFRLMQRKNIVQNVVTYNSMMMIYGKTLEHEKANNLIQEMQNRGIEPNSITYSTIISIWGKVGKLDRAAMLFQKLRSSGVEIDQVLYQTMIVAYERAGLVAHAKRLLHELKSPDNIPRDTAIHILAGAGRIEEATYVFRQAIDAGEVKDITVFERMIHLFSKYKKYANVVEVFDKMRGLGYFPDSNVIALVLNAYGKLHEFDNANGVYMEMQEVGCVFSDEVHFQMLS
;
A
#
# COMPACT_ATOMS: atom_id res chain seq x y z
N PRO A 1 -22.32 34.81 8.83
CA PRO A 1 -21.80 33.81 9.82
C PRO A 1 -22.57 32.47 9.80
N GLY A 2 -23.91 32.50 9.88
CA GLY A 2 -24.73 31.27 9.87
C GLY A 2 -24.62 30.45 8.59
N ASP A 3 -24.60 31.10 7.42
CA ASP A 3 -24.51 30.40 6.13
C ASP A 3 -23.13 29.75 5.90
N LEU A 4 -22.05 30.39 6.34
CA LEU A 4 -20.69 29.83 6.22
C LEU A 4 -20.54 28.53 7.02
N VAL A 5 -21.01 28.53 8.27
CA VAL A 5 -20.98 27.33 9.13
C VAL A 5 -21.86 26.22 8.56
N LEU A 6 -23.02 26.57 7.97
CA LEU A 6 -23.88 25.61 7.27
C LEU A 6 -23.14 24.96 6.09
N TYR A 7 -22.49 25.76 5.24
CA TYR A 7 -21.71 25.25 4.11
C TYR A 7 -20.55 24.37 4.56
N SER A 8 -19.76 24.78 5.57
CA SER A 8 -18.65 23.99 6.12
C SER A 8 -19.14 22.63 6.67
N ASN A 9 -20.27 22.62 7.39
CA ASN A 9 -20.88 21.40 7.89
C ASN A 9 -21.41 20.49 6.78
N LEU A 10 -22.00 21.05 5.72
CA LEU A 10 -22.50 20.29 4.58
C LEU A 10 -21.37 19.65 3.76
N ILE A 11 -20.24 20.35 3.60
CA ILE A 11 -19.03 19.79 2.98
C ILE A 11 -18.48 18.64 3.83
N GLU A 12 -18.35 18.84 5.14
CA GLU A 12 -17.84 17.79 6.04
C GLU A 12 -18.77 16.56 6.11
N LEU A 13 -20.09 16.77 6.07
CA LEU A 13 -21.07 15.68 5.98
C LEU A 13 -20.93 14.93 4.65
N SER A 14 -20.82 15.65 3.53
CA SER A 14 -20.67 15.04 2.20
C SER A 14 -19.36 14.27 2.08
N ARG A 15 -18.27 14.77 2.69
CA ARG A 15 -16.99 14.08 2.84
C ARG A 15 -17.14 12.78 3.62
N LYS A 16 -17.85 12.78 4.76
CA LYS A 16 -18.08 11.57 5.57
C LYS A 16 -18.92 10.51 4.84
N LEU A 17 -19.83 10.94 3.97
CA LEU A 17 -20.65 10.06 3.13
C LEU A 17 -19.97 9.63 1.82
N CYS A 18 -18.71 10.03 1.60
CA CYS A 18 -17.95 9.77 0.37
C CYS A 18 -18.59 10.34 -0.91
N ASP A 19 -19.50 11.32 -0.79
CA ASP A 19 -20.13 12.00 -1.91
C ASP A 19 -19.28 13.21 -2.35
N TYR A 20 -18.20 12.91 -3.06
CA TYR A 20 -17.18 13.89 -3.43
C TYR A 20 -17.68 14.93 -4.45
N SER A 21 -18.55 14.53 -5.38
CA SER A 21 -19.12 15.44 -6.38
C SER A 21 -20.01 16.50 -5.73
N LYS A 22 -20.82 16.10 -4.74
CA LYS A 22 -21.63 17.00 -3.94
C LYS A 22 -20.79 17.95 -3.09
N ALA A 23 -19.72 17.44 -2.46
CA ALA A 23 -18.78 18.28 -1.71
C ALA A 23 -18.16 19.38 -2.58
N ILE A 24 -17.69 19.02 -3.79
CA ILE A 24 -17.12 19.96 -4.77
C ILE A 24 -18.15 21.01 -5.20
N SER A 25 -19.40 20.58 -5.48
CA SER A 25 -20.50 21.48 -5.87
C SER A 25 -20.84 22.49 -4.77
N ILE A 26 -20.94 22.02 -3.52
CA ILE A 26 -21.23 22.85 -2.36
C ILE A 26 -20.10 23.87 -2.13
N PHE A 27 -18.84 23.45 -2.22
CA PHE A 27 -17.69 24.35 -2.08
C PHE A 27 -17.63 25.42 -3.19
N SER A 28 -17.95 25.02 -4.42
CA SER A 28 -18.03 25.93 -5.57
C SER A 28 -19.17 26.94 -5.42
N ARG A 29 -20.29 26.55 -4.80
CA ARG A 29 -21.40 27.45 -4.45
C ARG A 29 -21.01 28.42 -3.34
N LEU A 30 -20.30 27.96 -2.30
CA LEU A 30 -19.79 28.81 -1.23
C LEU A 30 -18.91 29.93 -1.81
N LYS A 31 -17.98 29.59 -2.71
CA LYS A 31 -17.11 30.58 -3.38
C LYS A 31 -17.89 31.57 -4.24
N ARG A 32 -18.82 31.08 -5.06
CA ARG A 32 -19.66 31.94 -5.93
C ARG A 32 -20.58 32.87 -5.14
N SER A 33 -20.91 32.51 -3.91
CA SER A 33 -21.74 33.34 -3.01
C SER A 33 -20.94 34.50 -2.38
N GLY A 34 -19.65 34.64 -2.71
CA GLY A 34 -18.79 35.73 -2.22
C GLY A 34 -18.24 35.51 -0.80
N PHE A 35 -18.49 34.35 -0.18
CA PHE A 35 -17.92 34.01 1.12
C PHE A 35 -16.52 33.44 0.97
N THR A 36 -15.59 33.90 1.83
CA THR A 36 -14.28 33.27 1.97
C THR A 36 -14.44 31.94 2.72
N PRO A 37 -14.00 30.80 2.16
CA PRO A 37 -14.05 29.54 2.88
C PRO A 37 -13.19 29.61 4.14
N ASP A 38 -13.66 29.00 5.23
CA ASP A 38 -12.89 28.91 6.47
C ASP A 38 -11.89 27.73 6.42
N LEU A 39 -11.04 27.64 7.44
CA LEU A 39 -10.03 26.58 7.58
C LEU A 39 -10.66 25.17 7.55
N VAL A 40 -11.88 25.01 8.07
CA VAL A 40 -12.59 23.73 8.13
C VAL A 40 -13.03 23.31 6.73
N ALA A 41 -13.66 24.22 5.97
CA ALA A 41 -14.10 23.99 4.60
C ALA A 41 -12.91 23.67 3.69
N TYR A 42 -11.80 24.41 3.80
CA TYR A 42 -10.59 24.12 3.04
C TYR A 42 -9.98 22.75 3.38
N ASN A 43 -9.82 22.42 4.67
CA ASN A 43 -9.28 21.12 5.09
C ASN A 43 -10.16 19.95 4.64
N ALA A 44 -11.48 20.10 4.74
CA ALA A 44 -12.42 19.09 4.26
C ALA A 44 -12.25 18.87 2.75
N MET A 45 -12.12 19.95 1.96
CA MET A 45 -11.93 19.85 0.51
C MET A 45 -10.55 19.30 0.10
N ILE A 46 -9.48 19.63 0.82
CA ILE A 46 -8.16 19.02 0.61
C ILE A 46 -8.24 17.51 0.80
N ASN A 47 -8.96 17.04 1.81
CA ASN A 47 -9.19 15.62 2.06
C ASN A 47 -10.05 14.97 0.95
N VAL A 48 -11.14 15.63 0.52
CA VAL A 48 -11.97 15.17 -0.61
C VAL A 48 -11.13 15.00 -1.87
N PHE A 49 -10.36 16.02 -2.27
CA PHE A 49 -9.50 15.93 -3.43
C PHE A 49 -8.39 14.89 -3.26
N GLY A 50 -7.84 14.74 -2.05
CA GLY A 50 -6.86 13.69 -1.76
C GLY A 50 -7.41 12.29 -1.95
N LYS A 51 -8.63 12.01 -1.45
CA LYS A 51 -9.31 10.72 -1.64
C LYS A 51 -9.78 10.48 -3.08
N ALA A 52 -10.11 11.54 -3.80
CA ALA A 52 -10.39 11.51 -5.24
C ALA A 52 -9.11 11.44 -6.12
N LYS A 53 -7.90 11.38 -5.51
CA LYS A 53 -6.59 11.40 -6.20
C LYS A 53 -6.34 12.63 -7.09
N LEU A 54 -7.06 13.73 -6.82
CA LEU A 54 -6.93 15.02 -7.49
C LEU A 54 -5.85 15.88 -6.81
N PHE A 55 -4.60 15.47 -7.02
CA PHE A 55 -3.45 16.00 -6.27
C PHE A 55 -3.10 17.44 -6.60
N ARG A 56 -3.33 17.87 -7.86
CA ARG A 56 -3.04 19.24 -8.30
C ARG A 56 -4.02 20.21 -7.67
N GLU A 57 -5.28 19.81 -7.60
CA GLU A 57 -6.40 20.53 -7.01
C GLU A 57 -6.21 20.65 -5.50
N ALA A 58 -5.89 19.55 -4.82
CA ALA A 58 -5.56 19.54 -3.40
C ALA A 58 -4.39 20.49 -3.07
N ARG A 59 -3.34 20.49 -3.88
CA ARG A 59 -2.19 21.40 -3.70
C ARG A 59 -2.56 22.86 -4.01
N SER A 60 -3.37 23.09 -5.04
CA SER A 60 -3.83 24.43 -5.38
C SER A 60 -4.66 25.07 -4.26
N LEU A 61 -5.43 24.27 -3.50
CA LEU A 61 -6.16 24.77 -2.34
C LEU A 61 -5.25 25.31 -1.24
N ILE A 62 -4.08 24.74 -1.00
CA ILE A 62 -3.11 25.28 0.00
C ILE A 62 -2.62 26.67 -0.44
N SER A 63 -2.30 26.83 -1.71
CA SER A 63 -1.92 28.15 -2.26
C SER A 63 -3.07 29.14 -2.18
N GLU A 64 -4.29 28.71 -2.49
CA GLU A 64 -5.49 29.54 -2.43
C GLU A 64 -5.84 29.97 -1.00
N MET A 65 -5.73 29.07 -0.02
CA MET A 65 -5.91 29.40 1.40
C MET A 65 -5.04 30.60 1.78
N ARG A 66 -3.76 30.58 1.39
CA ARG A 66 -2.81 31.66 1.67
C ARG A 66 -3.20 32.97 1.01
N THR A 67 -3.61 32.95 -0.27
CA THR A 67 -4.03 34.17 -0.98
C THR A 67 -5.35 34.73 -0.43
N ALA A 68 -6.23 33.86 0.09
CA ALA A 68 -7.46 34.23 0.77
C ALA A 68 -7.26 34.69 2.23
N GLY A 69 -6.01 34.72 2.74
CA GLY A 69 -5.70 35.13 4.11
C GLY A 69 -5.99 34.07 5.17
N VAL A 70 -6.31 32.83 4.77
CA VAL A 70 -6.54 31.69 5.67
C VAL A 70 -5.24 30.90 5.79
N MET A 71 -4.59 30.93 6.95
CA MET A 71 -3.32 30.22 7.13
C MET A 71 -3.53 28.70 7.21
N PRO A 72 -2.88 27.90 6.33
CA PRO A 72 -2.90 26.44 6.45
C PRO A 72 -2.25 25.99 7.75
N ASN A 73 -2.80 24.97 8.40
CA ASN A 73 -2.31 24.46 9.67
C ASN A 73 -1.75 23.02 9.54
N THR A 74 -1.35 22.43 10.66
CA THR A 74 -0.82 21.07 10.71
C THR A 74 -1.75 20.05 10.06
N ALA A 75 -3.08 20.19 10.23
CA ALA A 75 -4.04 19.28 9.61
C ALA A 75 -4.13 19.44 8.08
N SER A 76 -4.00 20.66 7.56
CA SER A 76 -3.94 20.92 6.11
C SER A 76 -2.76 20.18 5.48
N TYR A 77 -1.57 20.31 6.09
CA TYR A 77 -0.34 19.68 5.60
C TYR A 77 -0.30 18.18 5.84
N SER A 78 -0.69 17.69 7.01
CA SER A 78 -0.67 16.25 7.31
C SER A 78 -1.58 15.45 6.38
N THR A 79 -2.74 16.02 5.99
CA THR A 79 -3.64 15.44 4.99
C THR A 79 -2.96 15.34 3.63
N LEU A 80 -2.30 16.41 3.18
CA LEU A 80 -1.61 16.46 1.90
C LEU A 80 -0.42 15.47 1.86
N LEU A 81 0.36 15.42 2.94
CA LEU A 81 1.48 14.48 3.10
C LEU A 81 1.01 13.03 3.09
N THR A 82 -0.04 12.71 3.87
CA THR A 82 -0.62 11.36 3.89
C THR A 82 -1.08 10.95 2.50
N MET A 83 -1.78 11.83 1.79
CA MET A 83 -2.22 11.60 0.42
C MET A 83 -1.04 11.32 -0.52
N TYR A 84 0.04 12.11 -0.46
CA TYR A 84 1.19 11.90 -1.35
C TYR A 84 1.90 10.58 -1.04
N VAL A 85 2.01 10.20 0.24
CA VAL A 85 2.60 8.94 0.67
C VAL A 85 1.76 7.73 0.27
N GLU A 86 0.43 7.77 0.47
CA GLU A 86 -0.51 6.73 0.01
C GLU A 86 -0.36 6.45 -1.50
N ASN A 87 0.01 7.47 -2.28
CA ASN A 87 0.19 7.38 -3.73
C ASN A 87 1.66 7.31 -4.18
N LYS A 88 2.60 7.03 -3.25
CA LYS A 88 4.04 6.87 -3.53
C LYS A 88 4.72 8.08 -4.19
N LYS A 89 4.15 9.28 -4.02
CA LYS A 89 4.66 10.56 -4.53
C LYS A 89 5.58 11.23 -3.50
N PHE A 90 6.70 10.58 -3.22
CA PHE A 90 7.59 10.95 -2.11
C PHE A 90 8.32 12.28 -2.33
N LEU A 91 8.61 12.66 -3.58
CA LEU A 91 9.26 13.94 -3.89
C LEU A 91 8.33 15.13 -3.63
N GLU A 92 7.05 14.99 -3.96
CA GLU A 92 6.02 15.97 -3.66
C GLU A 92 5.80 16.08 -2.15
N ALA A 93 5.80 14.96 -1.43
CA ALA A 93 5.75 14.98 0.03
C ALA A 93 6.93 15.76 0.65
N LEU A 94 8.16 15.58 0.13
CA LEU A 94 9.32 16.38 0.55
C LEU A 94 9.14 17.89 0.29
N SER A 95 8.63 18.24 -0.90
CA SER A 95 8.37 19.64 -1.27
C SER A 95 7.37 20.30 -0.32
N VAL A 96 6.27 19.60 0.00
CA VAL A 96 5.22 20.06 0.92
C VAL A 96 5.75 20.19 2.34
N PHE A 97 6.60 19.25 2.79
CA PHE A 97 7.21 19.33 4.11
C PHE A 97 8.21 20.49 4.23
N SER A 98 8.98 20.78 3.17
CA SER A 98 9.85 21.97 3.14
C SER A 98 9.03 23.25 3.28
N GLU A 99 7.95 23.35 2.52
CA GLU A 99 7.02 24.48 2.57
C GLU A 99 6.41 24.65 3.98
N MET A 100 5.96 23.56 4.61
CA MET A 100 5.44 23.56 5.97
C MET A 100 6.46 24.09 6.99
N ARG A 101 7.75 23.76 6.81
CA ARG A 101 8.84 24.24 7.66
C ARG A 101 9.19 25.71 7.42
N GLU A 102 9.15 26.17 6.18
CA GLU A 102 9.43 27.57 5.81
C GLU A 102 8.43 28.54 6.45
N ILE A 103 7.15 28.17 6.47
CA ILE A 103 6.11 28.95 7.16
C ILE A 103 6.07 28.71 8.68
N LYS A 104 7.00 27.93 9.22
CA LYS A 104 7.12 27.59 10.65
C LYS A 104 5.84 26.99 11.23
N CYS A 105 5.11 26.19 10.43
CA CYS A 105 3.95 25.46 10.91
C CYS A 105 4.40 24.37 11.90
N LEU A 106 3.66 24.21 13.00
CA LEU A 106 4.00 23.26 14.04
C LEU A 106 3.86 21.83 13.52
N LEU A 107 4.89 21.01 13.78
CA LEU A 107 4.85 19.58 13.50
C LEU A 107 4.11 18.87 14.63
N ASP A 108 3.36 17.83 14.28
CA ASP A 108 2.82 16.86 15.23
C ASP A 108 3.48 15.49 15.06
N LEU A 109 3.17 14.57 15.97
CA LEU A 109 3.69 13.19 15.95
C LEU A 109 3.38 12.48 14.63
N THR A 110 2.20 12.71 14.08
CA THR A 110 1.75 12.11 12.81
C THR A 110 2.62 12.57 11.65
N THR A 111 2.82 13.89 11.52
CA THR A 111 3.65 14.50 10.47
C THR A 111 5.09 14.02 10.56
N CYS A 112 5.66 13.96 11.77
CA CYS A 112 7.01 13.43 11.98
C CYS A 112 7.11 11.96 11.54
N ASN A 113 6.16 11.11 11.93
CA ASN A 113 6.17 9.70 11.55
C ASN A 113 6.05 9.49 10.04
N ILE A 114 5.17 10.25 9.37
CA ILE A 114 5.04 10.24 7.91
C ILE A 114 6.38 10.60 7.26
N MET A 115 7.03 11.67 7.72
CA MET A 115 8.27 12.13 7.11
C MET A 115 9.46 11.22 7.38
N ILE A 116 9.54 10.59 8.57
CA ILE A 116 10.56 9.55 8.85
C ILE A 116 10.37 8.38 7.88
N ASP A 117 9.14 7.97 7.60
CA ASP A 117 8.87 6.94 6.59
C ASP A 117 9.29 7.41 5.19
N VAL A 118 8.88 8.61 4.75
CA VAL A 118 9.27 9.19 3.45
C VAL A 118 10.79 9.22 3.28
N TYR A 119 11.52 9.71 4.28
CA TYR A 119 12.98 9.69 4.25
C TYR A 119 13.54 8.27 4.15
N GLY A 120 12.93 7.31 4.85
CA GLY A 120 13.25 5.89 4.74
C GLY A 120 13.09 5.34 3.33
N GLN A 121 11.93 5.57 2.70
CA GLN A 121 11.61 5.11 1.34
C GLN A 121 12.56 5.71 0.29
N LEU A 122 13.11 6.89 0.55
CA LEU A 122 14.08 7.57 -0.31
C LEU A 122 15.55 7.24 0.03
N GLY A 123 15.81 6.32 0.96
CA GLY A 123 17.18 5.97 1.39
C GLY A 123 17.89 7.08 2.19
N MET A 124 17.17 8.09 2.66
CA MET A 124 17.69 9.24 3.39
C MET A 124 17.75 8.99 4.90
N ALA A 125 18.38 7.88 5.31
CA ALA A 125 18.39 7.43 6.71
C ALA A 125 18.93 8.48 7.71
N LYS A 126 19.91 9.30 7.29
CA LYS A 126 20.45 10.40 8.11
C LYS A 126 19.41 11.47 8.43
N GLU A 127 18.51 11.79 7.49
CA GLU A 127 17.47 12.79 7.71
C GLU A 127 16.32 12.22 8.55
N ALA A 128 15.97 10.94 8.36
CA ALA A 128 15.06 10.22 9.23
C ALA A 128 15.54 10.20 10.69
N ASP A 129 16.83 9.90 10.91
CA ASP A 129 17.48 9.89 12.21
C ASP A 129 17.44 11.27 12.89
N LYS A 130 17.87 12.32 12.18
CA LYS A 130 17.82 13.71 12.67
C LYS A 130 16.41 14.13 13.06
N LEU A 131 15.41 13.81 12.24
CA LEU A 131 14.03 14.16 12.53
C LEU A 131 13.54 13.44 13.79
N PHE A 132 13.77 12.13 13.89
CA PHE A 132 13.35 11.34 15.06
C PHE A 132 13.94 11.86 16.37
N TRP A 133 15.25 12.09 16.42
CA TRP A 133 15.90 12.62 17.63
C TRP A 133 15.58 14.09 17.89
N GLY A 134 15.23 14.83 16.83
CA GLY A 134 14.75 16.21 16.91
C GLY A 134 13.37 16.36 17.53
N MET A 135 12.49 15.35 17.42
CA MET A 135 11.11 15.41 17.91
C MET A 135 11.00 15.85 19.37
N ARG A 136 11.85 15.32 20.25
CA ARG A 136 11.85 15.68 21.68
C ARG A 136 12.20 17.14 21.92
N LYS A 137 13.12 17.70 21.14
CA LYS A 137 13.47 19.13 21.21
C LYS A 137 12.31 20.02 20.74
N MET A 138 11.41 19.48 19.92
CA MET A 138 10.17 20.12 19.49
C MET A 138 9.00 19.90 20.46
N GLY A 139 9.22 19.21 21.58
CA GLY A 139 8.15 18.87 22.55
C GLY A 139 7.26 17.70 22.11
N ILE A 140 7.68 16.93 21.11
CA ILE A 140 6.92 15.78 20.57
C ILE A 140 7.57 14.49 21.09
N GLU A 141 6.84 13.70 21.86
CA GLU A 141 7.34 12.41 22.35
C GLU A 141 7.15 11.29 21.32
N PRO A 142 8.23 10.60 20.90
CA PRO A 142 8.13 9.45 20.01
C PRO A 142 7.38 8.28 20.68
N ASN A 143 6.49 7.64 19.93
CA ASN A 143 5.74 6.46 20.38
C ASN A 143 6.26 5.17 19.69
N VAL A 144 5.64 4.02 19.99
CA VAL A 144 6.01 2.73 19.38
C VAL A 144 6.03 2.77 17.84
N VAL A 145 5.12 3.54 17.22
CA VAL A 145 5.09 3.71 15.77
C VAL A 145 6.34 4.44 15.28
N SER A 146 6.71 5.57 15.91
CA SER A 146 7.94 6.31 15.58
C SER A 146 9.19 5.42 15.65
N TYR A 147 9.30 4.64 16.73
CA TYR A 147 10.42 3.72 16.93
C TYR A 147 10.45 2.60 15.90
N ASN A 148 9.31 1.97 15.61
CA ASN A 148 9.21 0.91 14.59
C ASN A 148 9.52 1.45 13.18
N THR A 149 9.07 2.66 12.85
CA THR A 149 9.42 3.32 11.59
C THR A 149 10.93 3.50 11.48
N LEU A 150 11.58 4.07 12.50
CA LEU A 150 13.04 4.27 12.48
C LEU A 150 13.82 2.94 12.48
N LEU A 151 13.36 1.91 13.20
CA LEU A 151 13.94 0.56 13.14
C LEU A 151 13.94 0.00 11.72
N ARG A 152 12.83 0.15 11.00
CA ARG A 152 12.76 -0.26 9.58
C ARG A 152 13.72 0.57 8.72
N VAL A 153 13.78 1.89 8.90
CA VAL A 153 14.71 2.75 8.15
C VAL A 153 16.16 2.31 8.35
N TYR A 154 16.60 2.06 9.58
CA TYR A 154 17.94 1.54 9.84
C TYR A 154 18.15 0.15 9.22
N GLY A 155 17.16 -0.75 9.32
CA GLY A 155 17.25 -2.09 8.74
C GLY A 155 17.33 -2.10 7.21
N ASP A 156 16.69 -1.14 6.54
CA ASP A 156 16.73 -0.96 5.09
C ASP A 156 18.03 -0.29 4.63
N ALA A 157 18.56 0.65 5.42
CA ALA A 157 19.85 1.30 5.20
C ALA A 157 21.07 0.49 5.66
N GLU A 158 20.86 -0.76 6.12
CA GLU A 158 21.89 -1.66 6.66
C GLU A 158 22.67 -1.10 7.87
N LEU A 159 22.07 -0.15 8.59
CA LEU A 159 22.57 0.44 9.84
C LEU A 159 22.19 -0.44 11.04
N PHE A 160 22.67 -1.69 11.03
CA PHE A 160 22.24 -2.72 11.98
C PHE A 160 22.64 -2.42 13.43
N GLY A 161 23.78 -1.75 13.65
CA GLY A 161 24.24 -1.39 14.99
C GLY A 161 23.30 -0.39 15.66
N GLU A 162 22.87 0.62 14.89
CA GLU A 162 21.93 1.66 15.27
C GLU A 162 20.56 1.05 15.56
N ALA A 163 20.09 0.12 14.73
CA ALA A 163 18.83 -0.59 14.96
C ALA A 163 18.86 -1.41 16.27
N ILE A 164 19.95 -2.14 16.53
CA ILE A 164 20.11 -2.91 17.77
C ILE A 164 20.14 -1.97 18.98
N HIS A 165 20.83 -0.83 18.89
CA HIS A 165 20.85 0.15 19.96
C HIS A 165 19.47 0.75 20.21
N LEU A 166 18.73 1.09 19.16
CA LEU A 166 17.38 1.64 19.23
C LEU A 166 16.40 0.65 19.88
N PHE A 167 16.47 -0.64 19.51
CA PHE A 167 15.64 -1.68 20.12
C PHE A 167 15.93 -1.84 21.63
N ARG A 168 17.20 -1.86 22.04
CA ARG A 168 17.58 -1.88 23.46
C ARG A 168 17.11 -0.64 24.19
N LEU A 169 17.14 0.53 23.54
CA LEU A 169 16.61 1.76 24.12
C LEU A 169 15.10 1.69 24.33
N MET A 170 14.33 1.14 23.38
CA MET A 170 12.88 0.91 23.54
C MET A 170 12.62 0.05 24.79
N GLN A 171 13.38 -1.02 24.97
CA GLN A 171 13.26 -1.91 26.14
C GLN A 171 13.58 -1.17 27.44
N ARG A 172 14.70 -0.43 27.50
CA ARG A 172 15.09 0.34 28.69
C ARG A 172 14.10 1.44 29.07
N LYS A 173 13.45 2.05 28.07
CA LYS A 173 12.42 3.08 28.27
C LYS A 173 11.02 2.52 28.51
N ASN A 174 10.87 1.19 28.59
CA ASN A 174 9.57 0.51 28.72
C ASN A 174 8.56 0.92 27.63
N ILE A 175 9.04 1.21 26.42
CA ILE A 175 8.16 1.44 25.26
C ILE A 175 7.61 0.08 24.83
N VAL A 176 6.29 -0.12 24.94
CA VAL A 176 5.64 -1.41 24.65
C VAL A 176 5.99 -1.91 23.24
N GLN A 177 6.78 -2.98 23.16
CA GLN A 177 7.11 -3.62 21.89
C GLN A 177 5.91 -4.44 21.40
N ASN A 178 5.74 -4.55 20.08
CA ASN A 178 4.66 -5.34 19.48
C ASN A 178 5.20 -6.27 18.39
N VAL A 179 4.30 -7.00 17.73
CA VAL A 179 4.62 -7.93 16.63
C VAL A 179 5.48 -7.24 15.55
N VAL A 180 5.18 -5.98 15.22
CA VAL A 180 5.93 -5.21 14.23
C VAL A 180 7.38 -4.99 14.68
N THR A 181 7.60 -4.60 15.95
CA THR A 181 8.95 -4.41 16.52
C THR A 181 9.79 -5.68 16.40
N TYR A 182 9.23 -6.82 16.80
CA TYR A 182 9.94 -8.10 16.76
C TYR A 182 10.20 -8.56 15.32
N ASN A 183 9.23 -8.41 14.41
CA ASN A 183 9.41 -8.76 13.00
C ASN A 183 10.51 -7.91 12.33
N SER A 184 10.58 -6.61 12.62
CA SER A 184 11.66 -5.73 12.14
C SER A 184 13.03 -6.21 12.64
N MET A 185 13.16 -6.52 13.93
CA MET A 185 14.43 -7.01 14.50
C MET A 185 14.83 -8.40 13.99
N MET A 186 13.88 -9.31 13.80
CA MET A 186 14.13 -10.61 13.18
C MET A 186 14.65 -10.45 11.76
N MET A 187 14.08 -9.52 10.98
CA MET A 187 14.55 -9.25 9.62
C MET A 187 15.98 -8.68 9.61
N ILE A 188 16.30 -7.77 10.55
CA ILE A 188 17.65 -7.24 10.74
C ILE A 188 18.64 -8.36 11.07
N TYR A 189 18.36 -9.21 12.06
CA TYR A 189 19.22 -10.36 12.38
C TYR A 189 19.31 -11.38 11.23
N GLY A 190 18.24 -11.51 10.45
CA GLY A 190 18.23 -12.29 9.23
C GLY A 190 19.20 -11.77 8.17
N LYS A 191 19.32 -10.44 8.01
CA LYS A 191 20.28 -9.81 7.10
C LYS A 191 21.73 -9.92 7.61
N THR A 192 21.95 -9.92 8.93
CA THR A 192 23.29 -10.11 9.53
C THR A 192 23.72 -11.59 9.66
N LEU A 193 22.92 -12.53 9.14
CA LEU A 193 23.11 -13.99 9.26
C LEU A 193 23.10 -14.53 10.70
N GLU A 194 22.68 -13.72 11.67
CA GLU A 194 22.59 -14.05 13.09
C GLU A 194 21.26 -14.75 13.44
N HIS A 195 20.97 -15.81 12.70
CA HIS A 195 19.71 -16.56 12.76
C HIS A 195 19.37 -17.12 14.15
N GLU A 196 20.36 -17.43 15.00
CA GLU A 196 20.10 -17.83 16.39
C GLU A 196 19.52 -16.69 17.24
N LYS A 197 19.95 -15.44 17.00
CA LYS A 197 19.32 -14.27 17.65
C LYS A 197 17.89 -14.05 17.16
N ALA A 198 17.64 -14.26 15.86
CA ALA A 198 16.28 -14.20 15.32
C ALA A 198 15.36 -15.29 15.96
N ASN A 199 15.86 -16.51 16.17
CA ASN A 199 15.12 -17.56 16.87
C ASN A 199 14.81 -17.17 18.33
N ASN A 200 15.79 -16.62 19.04
CA ASN A 200 15.61 -16.17 20.42
C ASN A 200 14.53 -15.08 20.53
N LEU A 201 14.41 -14.21 19.53
CA LEU A 201 13.36 -13.18 19.50
C LEU A 201 11.95 -13.76 19.42
N ILE A 202 11.73 -14.89 18.71
CA ILE A 202 10.42 -15.55 18.69
C ILE A 202 10.06 -16.02 20.10
N GLN A 203 11.01 -16.68 20.78
CA GLN A 203 10.78 -17.21 22.12
C GLN A 203 10.55 -16.07 23.12
N GLU A 204 11.32 -14.98 23.01
CA GLU A 204 11.12 -13.77 23.81
C GLU A 204 9.73 -13.15 23.59
N MET A 205 9.31 -13.03 22.34
CA MET A 205 8.00 -12.50 21.95
C MET A 205 6.86 -13.33 22.56
N GLN A 206 6.93 -14.66 22.46
CA GLN A 206 5.96 -15.59 23.06
C GLN A 206 5.95 -15.52 24.60
N ASN A 207 7.12 -15.47 25.24
CA ASN A 207 7.24 -15.36 26.70
C ASN A 207 6.65 -14.06 27.24
N ARG A 208 6.60 -13.01 26.41
CA ARG A 208 5.96 -11.72 26.73
C ARG A 208 4.46 -11.69 26.40
N GLY A 209 3.89 -12.81 25.96
CA GLY A 209 2.47 -12.90 25.57
C GLY A 209 2.13 -12.21 24.26
N ILE A 210 3.13 -11.96 23.40
CA ILE A 210 2.91 -11.40 22.06
C ILE A 210 2.83 -12.58 21.10
N GLU A 211 1.68 -12.78 20.46
CA GLU A 211 1.47 -13.93 19.58
C GLU A 211 2.14 -13.73 18.20
N PRO A 212 2.98 -14.68 17.74
CA PRO A 212 3.51 -14.67 16.37
C PRO A 212 2.39 -14.74 15.34
N ASN A 213 2.51 -13.98 14.25
CA ASN A 213 1.55 -14.00 13.15
C ASN A 213 2.16 -14.55 11.84
N SER A 214 1.40 -14.56 10.76
CA SER A 214 1.85 -15.06 9.44
C SER A 214 3.14 -14.38 8.96
N ILE A 215 3.30 -13.07 9.21
CA ILE A 215 4.50 -12.30 8.87
C ILE A 215 5.70 -12.78 9.69
N THR A 216 5.52 -13.08 10.98
CA THR A 216 6.58 -13.63 11.85
C THR A 216 7.09 -14.95 11.30
N TYR A 217 6.19 -15.88 10.97
CA TYR A 217 6.56 -17.18 10.42
C TYR A 217 7.20 -17.06 9.04
N SER A 218 6.66 -16.22 8.16
CA SER A 218 7.25 -15.93 6.85
C SER A 218 8.67 -15.41 6.97
N THR A 219 8.91 -14.49 7.92
CA THR A 219 10.25 -13.93 8.17
C THR A 219 11.24 -15.03 8.56
N ILE A 220 10.85 -15.94 9.45
CA ILE A 220 11.72 -17.01 9.93
C ILE A 220 11.98 -18.08 8.88
N ILE A 221 10.97 -18.48 8.11
CA ILE A 221 11.14 -19.38 6.96
C ILE A 221 12.09 -18.76 5.93
N SER A 222 11.95 -17.46 5.65
CA SER A 222 12.86 -16.75 4.74
C SER A 222 14.30 -16.76 5.25
N ILE A 223 14.51 -16.53 6.55
CA ILE A 223 15.84 -16.57 7.19
C ILE A 223 16.44 -17.97 7.10
N TRP A 224 15.69 -19.01 7.48
CA TRP A 224 16.19 -20.39 7.41
C TRP A 224 16.45 -20.85 5.98
N GLY A 225 15.63 -20.42 5.01
CA GLY A 225 15.86 -20.66 3.59
C GLY A 225 17.18 -20.04 3.09
N LYS A 226 17.49 -18.80 3.53
CA LYS A 226 18.77 -18.14 3.19
C LYS A 226 19.99 -18.81 3.82
N VAL A 227 19.85 -19.34 5.03
CA VAL A 227 20.94 -20.01 5.78
C VAL A 227 21.05 -21.50 5.42
N GLY A 228 20.20 -22.01 4.52
CA GLY A 228 20.22 -23.42 4.11
C GLY A 228 19.60 -24.40 5.11
N LYS A 229 18.94 -23.92 6.18
CA LYS A 229 18.21 -24.75 7.16
C LYS A 229 16.82 -25.14 6.65
N LEU A 230 16.74 -25.68 5.43
CA LEU A 230 15.47 -25.96 4.76
C LEU A 230 14.59 -26.98 5.48
N ASP A 231 15.16 -27.97 6.15
CA ASP A 231 14.36 -28.97 6.87
C ASP A 231 13.52 -28.32 7.98
N ARG A 232 14.09 -27.34 8.68
CA ARG A 232 13.38 -26.56 9.70
C ARG A 232 12.29 -25.70 9.08
N ALA A 233 12.59 -25.06 7.95
CA ALA A 233 11.61 -24.25 7.20
C ALA A 233 10.42 -25.10 6.74
N ALA A 234 10.68 -26.27 6.15
CA ALA A 234 9.65 -27.19 5.69
C ALA A 234 8.81 -27.75 6.85
N MET A 235 9.46 -28.12 7.97
CA MET A 235 8.76 -28.62 9.15
C MET A 235 7.82 -27.56 9.76
N LEU A 236 8.28 -26.31 9.87
CA LEU A 236 7.44 -25.21 10.34
C LEU A 236 6.29 -24.93 9.38
N PHE A 237 6.56 -24.89 8.07
CA PHE A 237 5.54 -24.70 7.04
C PHE A 237 4.44 -25.76 7.13
N GLN A 238 4.82 -27.04 7.29
CA GLN A 238 3.87 -28.14 7.42
C GLN A 238 3.07 -28.07 8.71
N LYS A 239 3.70 -27.68 9.83
CA LYS A 239 3.01 -27.46 11.10
C LYS A 239 1.97 -26.34 11.01
N LEU A 240 2.29 -25.26 10.29
CA LEU A 240 1.33 -24.17 10.06
C LEU A 240 0.13 -24.67 9.25
N ARG A 241 0.36 -25.45 8.19
CA ARG A 241 -0.70 -26.08 7.37
C ARG A 241 -1.64 -26.97 8.18
N SER A 242 -1.11 -27.73 9.15
CA SER A 242 -1.92 -28.65 9.96
C SER A 242 -2.60 -27.99 11.16
N SER A 243 -2.13 -26.81 11.58
CA SER A 243 -2.65 -26.08 12.74
C SER A 243 -3.94 -25.27 12.47
N GLY A 244 -4.41 -25.24 11.22
CA GLY A 244 -5.58 -24.44 10.82
C GLY A 244 -5.33 -22.92 10.75
N VAL A 245 -4.08 -22.48 10.89
CA VAL A 245 -3.67 -21.09 10.64
C VAL A 245 -3.76 -20.82 9.15
N GLU A 246 -4.50 -19.78 8.75
CA GLU A 246 -4.55 -19.34 7.36
C GLU A 246 -3.14 -18.99 6.88
N ILE A 247 -2.67 -19.72 5.88
CA ILE A 247 -1.39 -19.44 5.24
C ILE A 247 -1.65 -18.43 4.13
N ASP A 248 -1.09 -17.23 4.30
CA ASP A 248 -1.20 -16.17 3.31
C ASP A 248 -0.29 -16.41 2.07
N GLN A 249 -0.53 -15.61 1.03
CA GLN A 249 0.26 -15.62 -0.20
C GLN A 249 1.77 -15.49 0.06
N VAL A 250 2.15 -14.67 1.05
CA VAL A 250 3.55 -14.34 1.34
C VAL A 250 4.30 -15.57 1.87
N LEU A 251 3.67 -16.33 2.78
CA LEU A 251 4.26 -17.53 3.37
C LEU A 251 4.49 -18.63 2.31
N TYR A 252 3.51 -18.86 1.41
CA TYR A 252 3.66 -19.80 0.29
C TYR A 252 4.78 -19.38 -0.66
N GLN A 253 4.78 -18.11 -1.08
CA GLN A 253 5.80 -17.59 -2.00
C GLN A 253 7.20 -17.67 -1.36
N THR A 254 7.30 -17.41 -0.06
CA THR A 254 8.56 -17.55 0.69
C THR A 254 9.07 -18.99 0.67
N MET A 255 8.20 -19.98 0.85
CA MET A 255 8.60 -21.40 0.82
C MET A 255 9.00 -21.87 -0.59
N ILE A 256 8.30 -21.41 -1.63
CA ILE A 256 8.67 -21.68 -3.03
C ILE A 256 10.07 -21.14 -3.32
N VAL A 257 10.34 -19.86 -2.98
CA VAL A 257 11.65 -19.23 -3.17
C VAL A 257 12.74 -19.95 -2.36
N ALA A 258 12.42 -20.42 -1.15
CA ALA A 258 13.34 -21.18 -0.33
C ALA A 258 13.74 -22.51 -1.00
N TYR A 259 12.77 -23.26 -1.56
CA TYR A 259 13.05 -24.50 -2.30
C TYR A 259 13.83 -24.25 -3.59
N GLU A 260 13.49 -23.21 -4.36
CA GLU A 260 14.20 -22.85 -5.59
C GLU A 260 15.67 -22.52 -5.31
N ARG A 261 15.94 -21.73 -4.26
CA ARG A 261 17.32 -21.36 -3.86
C ARG A 261 18.18 -22.55 -3.48
N ALA A 262 17.59 -23.60 -2.91
CA ALA A 262 18.32 -24.82 -2.58
C ALA A 262 18.38 -25.84 -3.74
N GLY A 263 17.91 -25.46 -4.94
CA GLY A 263 17.88 -26.37 -6.09
C GLY A 263 16.84 -27.48 -5.99
N LEU A 264 15.94 -27.44 -5.00
CA LEU A 264 14.87 -28.42 -4.80
C LEU A 264 13.65 -28.11 -5.70
N VAL A 265 13.90 -27.98 -7.00
CA VAL A 265 12.91 -27.58 -8.01
C VAL A 265 11.66 -28.48 -7.99
N ALA A 266 11.83 -29.78 -7.72
CA ALA A 266 10.71 -30.71 -7.61
C ALA A 266 9.77 -30.39 -6.43
N HIS A 267 10.30 -29.87 -5.32
CA HIS A 267 9.48 -29.45 -4.16
C HIS A 267 8.75 -28.14 -4.46
N ALA A 268 9.44 -27.17 -5.06
CA ALA A 268 8.82 -25.92 -5.52
C ALA A 268 7.69 -26.17 -6.54
N LYS A 269 7.92 -27.06 -7.52
CA LYS A 269 6.91 -27.45 -8.50
C LYS A 269 5.72 -28.17 -7.88
N ARG A 270 5.95 -29.04 -6.88
CA ARG A 270 4.87 -29.71 -6.13
C ARG A 270 4.00 -28.71 -5.40
N LEU A 271 4.58 -27.75 -4.68
CA LEU A 271 3.80 -26.69 -4.02
C LEU A 271 2.95 -25.91 -5.01
N LEU A 272 3.49 -25.55 -6.18
CA LEU A 272 2.73 -24.84 -7.22
C LEU A 272 1.62 -25.73 -7.80
N HIS A 273 1.87 -27.03 -7.98
CA HIS A 273 0.84 -27.97 -8.45
C HIS A 273 -0.29 -28.16 -7.43
N GLU A 274 0.00 -28.18 -6.13
CA GLU A 274 -1.01 -28.23 -5.07
C GLU A 274 -1.94 -27.01 -5.12
N LEU A 275 -1.46 -25.85 -5.58
CA LEU A 275 -2.30 -24.65 -5.75
C LEU A 275 -3.34 -24.79 -6.88
N LYS A 276 -3.20 -25.78 -7.77
CA LYS A 276 -4.19 -26.06 -8.82
C LYS A 276 -5.51 -26.61 -8.25
N SER A 277 -5.43 -27.33 -7.13
CA SER A 277 -6.57 -27.88 -6.40
C SER A 277 -6.41 -27.51 -4.92
N PRO A 278 -6.64 -26.24 -4.57
CA PRO A 278 -6.31 -25.76 -3.24
C PRO A 278 -7.30 -26.33 -2.22
N ASP A 279 -6.85 -27.29 -1.42
CA ASP A 279 -7.67 -27.91 -0.35
C ASP A 279 -7.74 -27.02 0.90
N ASN A 280 -6.64 -26.31 1.22
CA ASN A 280 -6.46 -25.56 2.48
C ASN A 280 -6.17 -24.06 2.26
N ILE A 281 -6.44 -23.52 1.07
CA ILE A 281 -6.11 -22.13 0.73
C ILE A 281 -7.28 -21.55 -0.09
N PRO A 282 -7.69 -20.29 0.13
CA PRO A 282 -8.64 -19.63 -0.74
C PRO A 282 -8.16 -19.62 -2.21
N ARG A 283 -9.05 -19.92 -3.16
CA ARG A 283 -8.72 -19.91 -4.60
C ARG A 283 -8.14 -18.56 -5.05
N ASP A 284 -8.64 -17.45 -4.51
CA ASP A 284 -8.12 -16.10 -4.77
C ASP A 284 -6.63 -16.00 -4.43
N THR A 285 -6.22 -16.47 -3.24
CA THR A 285 -4.81 -16.51 -2.83
C THR A 285 -3.98 -17.40 -3.74
N ALA A 286 -4.49 -18.58 -4.13
CA ALA A 286 -3.82 -19.48 -5.06
C ALA A 286 -3.59 -18.82 -6.43
N ILE A 287 -4.58 -18.09 -6.95
CA ILE A 287 -4.48 -17.33 -8.21
C ILE A 287 -3.41 -16.26 -8.11
N HIS A 288 -3.37 -15.48 -7.01
CA HIS A 288 -2.33 -14.46 -6.82
C HIS A 288 -0.92 -15.05 -6.78
N ILE A 289 -0.72 -16.19 -6.12
CA ILE A 289 0.58 -16.88 -6.07
C ILE A 289 0.98 -17.39 -7.46
N LEU A 290 0.09 -18.12 -8.14
CA LEU A 290 0.35 -18.70 -9.47
C LEU A 290 0.62 -17.61 -10.52
N ALA A 291 -0.17 -16.53 -10.50
CA ALA A 291 0.04 -15.36 -11.35
C ALA A 291 1.38 -14.66 -11.04
N GLY A 292 1.71 -14.50 -9.76
CA GLY A 292 3.01 -13.95 -9.34
C GLY A 292 4.21 -14.78 -9.80
N ALA A 293 4.05 -16.11 -9.83
CA ALA A 293 5.06 -17.05 -10.34
C ALA A 293 5.09 -17.15 -11.88
N GLY A 294 4.20 -16.45 -12.60
CA GLY A 294 4.12 -16.50 -14.06
C GLY A 294 3.56 -17.82 -14.60
N ARG A 295 2.93 -18.65 -13.76
CA ARG A 295 2.30 -19.92 -14.13
C ARG A 295 0.92 -19.65 -14.74
N ILE A 296 0.92 -19.06 -15.93
CA ILE A 296 -0.28 -18.55 -16.61
C ILE A 296 -1.38 -19.60 -16.78
N GLU A 297 -1.03 -20.82 -17.19
CA GLU A 297 -2.00 -21.89 -17.44
C GLU A 297 -2.71 -22.34 -16.16
N GLU A 298 -1.95 -22.53 -15.08
CA GLU A 298 -2.49 -22.91 -13.77
C GLU A 298 -3.29 -21.78 -13.13
N ALA A 299 -2.78 -20.54 -13.18
CA ALA A 299 -3.52 -19.36 -12.69
C ALA A 299 -4.85 -19.22 -13.43
N THR A 300 -4.87 -19.43 -14.75
CA THR A 300 -6.09 -19.39 -15.57
C THR A 300 -7.06 -20.51 -15.20
N TYR A 301 -6.56 -21.72 -14.96
CA TYR A 301 -7.37 -22.87 -14.58
C TYR A 301 -8.09 -22.61 -13.25
N VAL A 302 -7.36 -22.19 -12.21
CA VAL A 302 -7.94 -21.91 -10.88
C VAL A 302 -8.87 -20.71 -10.94
N PHE A 303 -8.54 -19.67 -11.72
CA PHE A 303 -9.40 -18.51 -11.92
C PHE A 303 -10.75 -18.86 -12.54
N ARG A 304 -10.76 -19.72 -13.58
CA ARG A 304 -12.02 -20.20 -14.18
C ARG A 304 -12.86 -20.97 -13.17
N GLN A 305 -12.24 -21.89 -12.43
CA GLN A 305 -12.94 -22.65 -11.39
C GLN A 305 -13.54 -21.74 -10.30
N ALA A 306 -12.80 -20.70 -9.87
CA ALA A 306 -13.28 -19.75 -8.88
C ALA A 306 -14.45 -18.90 -9.40
N ILE A 307 -14.43 -18.49 -10.67
CA ILE A 307 -15.54 -17.77 -11.31
C ILE A 307 -16.77 -18.67 -11.44
N ASP A 308 -16.59 -19.90 -11.94
CA ASP A 308 -17.70 -20.84 -12.14
C ASP A 308 -18.37 -21.22 -10.81
N ALA A 309 -17.61 -21.23 -9.71
CA ALA A 309 -18.11 -21.44 -8.36
C ALA A 309 -18.69 -20.17 -7.70
N GLY A 310 -18.58 -18.99 -8.33
CA GLY A 310 -19.02 -17.72 -7.75
C GLY A 310 -18.22 -17.29 -6.52
N GLU A 311 -16.97 -17.77 -6.39
CA GLU A 311 -16.12 -17.55 -5.22
C GLU A 311 -15.29 -16.27 -5.32
N VAL A 312 -15.10 -15.71 -6.52
CA VAL A 312 -14.32 -14.49 -6.72
C VAL A 312 -15.11 -13.29 -6.19
N LYS A 313 -14.69 -12.77 -5.04
CA LYS A 313 -15.35 -11.65 -4.35
C LYS A 313 -14.54 -10.36 -4.36
N ASP A 314 -13.31 -10.40 -4.86
CA ASP A 314 -12.39 -9.28 -4.86
C ASP A 314 -11.99 -8.87 -6.29
N ILE A 315 -12.13 -7.58 -6.59
CA ILE A 315 -11.69 -6.98 -7.84
C ILE A 315 -10.18 -7.23 -8.09
N THR A 316 -9.38 -7.31 -7.03
CA THR A 316 -7.93 -7.47 -7.13
C THR A 316 -7.51 -8.75 -7.86
N VAL A 317 -8.34 -9.81 -7.83
CA VAL A 317 -8.09 -11.06 -8.56
C VAL A 317 -8.19 -10.82 -10.07
N PHE A 318 -9.21 -10.07 -10.51
CA PHE A 318 -9.37 -9.69 -11.92
C PHE A 318 -8.23 -8.79 -12.39
N GLU A 319 -7.89 -7.76 -11.62
CA GLU A 319 -6.78 -6.85 -11.93
C GLU A 319 -5.47 -7.64 -12.09
N ARG A 320 -5.21 -8.58 -11.17
CA ARG A 320 -4.01 -9.43 -11.22
C ARG A 320 -3.96 -10.30 -12.47
N MET A 321 -5.08 -10.89 -12.88
CA MET A 321 -5.16 -11.70 -14.08
C MET A 321 -5.03 -10.85 -15.35
N ILE A 322 -5.61 -9.65 -15.40
CA ILE A 322 -5.41 -8.68 -16.51
C ILE A 322 -3.94 -8.31 -16.65
N HIS A 323 -3.27 -7.96 -15.53
CA HIS A 323 -1.83 -7.69 -15.53
C HIS A 323 -1.01 -8.87 -16.04
N LEU A 324 -1.35 -10.10 -15.61
CA LEU A 324 -0.68 -11.32 -16.06
C LEU A 324 -0.86 -11.53 -17.56
N PHE A 325 -2.09 -11.52 -18.06
CA PHE A 325 -2.37 -11.74 -19.48
C PHE A 325 -1.74 -10.66 -20.37
N SER A 326 -1.79 -9.39 -19.94
CA SER A 326 -1.14 -8.29 -20.65
C SER A 326 0.37 -8.50 -20.74
N LYS A 327 1.03 -8.91 -19.65
CA LYS A 327 2.48 -9.19 -19.63
C LYS A 327 2.87 -10.29 -20.63
N TYR A 328 2.03 -11.31 -20.79
CA TYR A 328 2.26 -12.43 -21.72
C TYR A 328 1.62 -12.22 -23.11
N LYS A 329 1.16 -10.99 -23.41
CA LYS A 329 0.54 -10.60 -24.70
C LYS A 329 -0.68 -11.45 -25.09
N LYS A 330 -1.43 -11.93 -24.09
CA LYS A 330 -2.68 -12.69 -24.28
C LYS A 330 -3.86 -11.72 -24.28
N TYR A 331 -3.93 -10.84 -25.27
CA TYR A 331 -4.89 -9.73 -25.31
C TYR A 331 -6.35 -10.17 -25.31
N ALA A 332 -6.69 -11.28 -25.97
CA ALA A 332 -8.05 -11.85 -25.93
C ALA A 332 -8.49 -12.22 -24.51
N ASN A 333 -7.57 -12.76 -23.70
CA ASN A 333 -7.86 -13.08 -22.30
C ASN A 333 -7.97 -11.82 -21.43
N VAL A 334 -7.26 -10.74 -21.76
CA VAL A 334 -7.43 -9.44 -21.07
C VAL A 334 -8.87 -8.95 -21.23
N VAL A 335 -9.39 -8.97 -22.47
CA VAL A 335 -10.77 -8.56 -22.78
C VAL A 335 -11.77 -9.49 -22.10
N GLU A 336 -11.60 -10.81 -22.20
CA GLU A 336 -12.50 -11.79 -21.55
C GLU A 336 -12.61 -11.57 -20.03
N VAL A 337 -11.48 -11.33 -19.35
CA VAL A 337 -11.45 -11.07 -17.90
C VAL A 337 -12.10 -9.72 -17.58
N PHE A 338 -11.84 -8.69 -18.40
CA PHE A 338 -12.43 -7.37 -18.23
C PHE A 338 -13.96 -7.41 -18.37
N ASP A 339 -14.49 -8.08 -19.38
CA ASP A 339 -15.94 -8.20 -19.59
C ASP A 339 -16.61 -8.95 -18.44
N LYS A 340 -15.98 -10.01 -17.93
CA LYS A 340 -16.46 -10.74 -16.74
C LYS A 340 -16.46 -9.88 -15.49
N MET A 341 -15.38 -9.12 -15.26
CA MET A 341 -15.27 -8.18 -14.15
C MET A 341 -16.39 -7.12 -14.20
N ARG A 342 -16.63 -6.56 -15.39
CA ARG A 342 -17.68 -5.58 -15.65
C ARG A 342 -19.09 -6.16 -15.49
N GLY A 343 -19.31 -7.38 -15.96
CA GLY A 343 -20.58 -8.10 -15.81
C GLY A 343 -20.96 -8.36 -14.34
N LEU A 344 -19.98 -8.40 -13.44
CA LEU A 344 -20.19 -8.50 -11.99
C LEU A 344 -20.31 -7.13 -11.28
N GLY A 345 -20.26 -6.03 -12.03
CA GLY A 345 -20.42 -4.67 -11.50
C GLY A 345 -19.15 -4.05 -10.90
N TYR A 346 -17.97 -4.65 -11.14
CA TYR A 346 -16.71 -4.09 -10.69
C TYR A 346 -16.17 -3.05 -11.68
N PHE A 347 -15.59 -1.97 -11.13
CA PHE A 347 -14.98 -0.90 -11.89
C PHE A 347 -13.48 -0.83 -11.60
N PRO A 348 -12.61 -1.07 -12.59
CA PRO A 348 -11.17 -1.13 -12.37
C PRO A 348 -10.53 0.25 -12.27
N ASP A 349 -9.28 0.28 -11.79
CA ASP A 349 -8.48 1.50 -11.76
C ASP A 349 -7.99 1.95 -13.15
N SER A 350 -7.43 3.15 -13.21
CA SER A 350 -6.90 3.75 -14.45
C SER A 350 -5.78 2.93 -15.11
N ASN A 351 -4.98 2.19 -14.33
CA ASN A 351 -3.89 1.39 -14.86
C ASN A 351 -4.43 0.16 -15.58
N VAL A 352 -5.41 -0.51 -14.98
CA VAL A 352 -6.06 -1.68 -15.57
C VAL A 352 -6.81 -1.29 -16.84
N ILE A 353 -7.50 -0.13 -16.85
CA ILE A 353 -8.15 0.38 -18.06
C ILE A 353 -7.11 0.64 -19.17
N ALA A 354 -5.95 1.22 -18.84
CA ALA A 354 -4.89 1.41 -19.82
C ALA A 354 -4.43 0.09 -20.48
N LEU A 355 -4.31 -0.98 -19.69
CA LEU A 355 -3.96 -2.31 -20.21
C LEU A 355 -5.06 -2.89 -21.10
N VAL A 356 -6.33 -2.65 -20.76
CA VAL A 356 -7.49 -3.09 -21.53
C VAL A 356 -7.60 -2.33 -22.86
N LEU A 357 -7.41 -1.00 -22.85
CA LEU A 357 -7.39 -0.19 -24.08
C LEU A 357 -6.26 -0.64 -25.02
N ASN A 358 -5.06 -0.87 -24.49
CA ASN A 358 -3.97 -1.45 -25.27
C ASN A 358 -4.34 -2.84 -25.83
N ALA A 359 -5.02 -3.69 -25.05
CA ALA A 359 -5.48 -5.00 -25.53
C ALA A 359 -6.49 -4.88 -26.68
N TYR A 360 -7.51 -4.02 -26.58
CA TYR A 360 -8.44 -3.76 -27.67
C TYR A 360 -7.74 -3.22 -28.92
N GLY A 361 -6.81 -2.27 -28.76
CA GLY A 361 -6.00 -1.75 -29.87
C GLY A 361 -5.18 -2.83 -30.56
N LYS A 362 -4.61 -3.79 -29.82
CA LYS A 362 -3.87 -4.94 -30.39
C LYS A 362 -4.77 -5.98 -31.05
N LEU A 363 -6.05 -6.04 -30.68
CA LEU A 363 -7.05 -6.92 -31.30
C LEU A 363 -7.79 -6.24 -32.46
N HIS A 364 -7.51 -4.97 -32.75
CA HIS A 364 -8.22 -4.14 -33.73
C HIS A 364 -9.70 -3.93 -33.42
N GLU A 365 -10.07 -3.97 -32.14
CA GLU A 365 -11.43 -3.71 -31.65
C GLU A 365 -11.59 -2.23 -31.24
N PHE A 366 -11.42 -1.33 -32.20
CA PHE A 366 -11.36 0.11 -31.94
C PHE A 366 -12.69 0.70 -31.42
N ASP A 367 -13.82 0.18 -31.87
CA ASP A 367 -15.14 0.64 -31.40
C ASP A 367 -15.34 0.33 -29.91
N ASN A 368 -14.91 -0.86 -29.46
CA ASN A 368 -14.94 -1.25 -28.06
C ASN A 368 -13.97 -0.39 -27.23
N ALA A 369 -12.75 -0.16 -27.73
CA ALA A 369 -11.78 0.73 -27.08
C ALA A 369 -12.33 2.14 -26.90
N ASN A 370 -12.96 2.69 -27.95
CA ASN A 370 -13.54 4.03 -27.91
C ASN A 370 -14.74 4.09 -26.95
N GLY A 371 -15.60 3.06 -26.93
CA GLY A 371 -16.70 2.96 -25.97
C GLY A 371 -16.23 3.01 -24.52
N VAL A 372 -15.23 2.18 -24.16
CA VAL A 372 -14.64 2.18 -22.82
C VAL A 372 -13.97 3.52 -22.51
N TYR A 373 -13.24 4.11 -23.46
CA TYR A 373 -12.57 5.39 -23.27
C TYR A 373 -13.57 6.53 -23.00
N MET A 374 -14.66 6.61 -23.76
CA MET A 374 -15.69 7.63 -23.59
C MET A 374 -16.46 7.44 -22.28
N GLU A 375 -16.86 6.21 -21.95
CA GLU A 375 -17.51 5.91 -20.67
C GLU A 375 -16.65 6.39 -19.49
N MET A 376 -15.35 6.13 -19.53
CA MET A 376 -14.43 6.52 -18.47
C MET A 376 -14.25 8.04 -18.39
N GLN A 377 -14.30 8.76 -19.51
CA GLN A 377 -14.33 10.23 -19.50
C GLN A 377 -15.60 10.78 -18.85
N GLU A 378 -16.76 10.16 -19.10
CA GLU A 378 -18.05 10.55 -18.49
C GLU A 378 -18.10 10.30 -16.98
N VAL A 379 -17.48 9.20 -16.51
CA VAL A 379 -17.33 8.91 -15.07
C VAL A 379 -16.23 9.78 -14.41
N GLY A 380 -15.53 10.61 -15.20
CA GLY A 380 -14.52 11.55 -14.71
C GLY A 380 -13.15 10.89 -14.45
N CYS A 381 -12.89 9.71 -15.02
CA CYS A 381 -11.57 9.10 -15.00
C CYS A 381 -10.62 9.90 -15.91
N VAL A 382 -9.52 10.37 -15.31
CA VAL A 382 -8.46 11.08 -16.03
C VAL A 382 -7.37 10.09 -16.40
N PHE A 383 -7.16 9.90 -17.70
CA PHE A 383 -6.13 9.02 -18.25
C PHE A 383 -4.74 9.63 -18.17
N SER A 384 -3.69 8.80 -18.19
CA SER A 384 -2.33 9.28 -18.39
C SER A 384 -2.13 9.78 -19.82
N ASP A 385 -1.18 10.70 -20.01
CA ASP A 385 -0.85 11.24 -21.35
C ASP A 385 -0.47 10.13 -22.34
N GLU A 386 0.09 9.02 -21.86
CA GLU A 386 0.42 7.83 -22.65
C GLU A 386 -0.83 7.14 -23.24
N VAL A 387 -1.89 7.01 -22.45
CA VAL A 387 -3.17 6.44 -22.90
C VAL A 387 -3.88 7.39 -23.86
N HIS A 388 -3.80 8.70 -23.60
CA HIS A 388 -4.36 9.70 -24.49
C HIS A 388 -3.67 9.66 -25.87
N PHE A 389 -2.34 9.52 -25.89
CA PHE A 389 -1.57 9.40 -27.11
C PHE A 389 -1.89 8.11 -27.89
N GLN A 390 -2.03 6.97 -27.19
CA GLN A 390 -2.39 5.68 -27.81
C GLN A 390 -3.78 5.66 -28.45
N MET A 391 -4.73 6.46 -27.94
CA MET A 391 -6.09 6.54 -28.50
C MET A 391 -6.19 7.50 -29.70
N LEU A 392 -5.25 8.43 -29.85
CA LEU A 392 -5.20 9.38 -30.97
C LEU A 392 -4.44 8.83 -32.20
N SER A 393 -3.62 7.79 -32.02
CA SER A 393 -2.82 7.11 -33.05
C SER A 393 -3.53 5.88 -33.61
#